data_AF-A0A7J7IFB5-F1
#
_entry.id   AF-A0A7J7IFB5-F1
#
_cell.length_a   1.000
_cell.length_b   1.000
_cell.length_c   1.000
_cell.angle_alpha   90.00
_cell.angle_beta   90.00
_cell.angle_gamma   90.00
#
_symmetry.space_group_name_H-M   'P 1'
#
loop_
_entity.id
_entity.type
_entity.pdbx_description
1 polymer ?
#
loop_
_entity_poly.entity_id
_entity_poly.type
_entity_poly.pdbx_seq_one_letter_code
_entity_poly.pdbx_strand_id
1 'polypeptide(L)'
;MLIVLQRDCSRIEKDSADAPLVVIRIRPCSTAELIRWLCSERHDWSRALALAQKALKSNAEVVSSEELVHIADSFLEEQWLTGNAPDALKSQLDEIAASIPAALEGWQAPDWLWEKWIQRLLDVGRANILVSVIPTQSPTLNRQIYDSLFRQMIETPAAGMLYAAQNWPLEIFSVDELIEALEGRLEEVAATARREPPHSIPHRVLVSALYSLWTN
;
A
#
# COMPACT_ATOMS: atom_id res chain seq x y z
N MET A 1 0.26 19.27 -25.82
CA MET A 1 1.58 19.08 -26.46
C MET A 1 2.60 19.78 -25.58
N LEU A 2 3.35 19.03 -24.77
CA LEU A 2 4.42 19.57 -23.93
C LEU A 2 5.70 19.65 -24.76
N ILE A 3 6.33 20.82 -24.75
CA ILE A 3 7.56 21.12 -25.49
C ILE A 3 8.69 21.24 -24.47
N VAL A 4 9.74 20.45 -24.62
CA VAL A 4 10.95 20.57 -23.82
C VAL A 4 11.90 21.55 -24.50
N LEU A 5 12.36 22.57 -23.77
CA LEU A 5 13.34 23.55 -24.24
C LEU A 5 14.73 23.07 -23.82
N GLN A 6 15.48 22.48 -24.75
CA GLN A 6 16.88 22.12 -24.50
C GLN A 6 17.78 23.33 -24.83
N ARG A 7 18.54 23.80 -23.85
CA ARG A 7 19.45 24.95 -23.98
C ARG A 7 20.87 24.42 -24.23
N ASP A 8 21.24 24.27 -25.49
CA ASP A 8 22.62 23.92 -25.85
C ASP A 8 23.49 25.20 -25.84
N CYS A 9 24.29 25.38 -24.79
CA CYS A 9 25.40 26.34 -24.80
C CYS A 9 26.58 25.75 -25.58
N SER A 10 26.40 25.60 -26.90
CA SER A 10 27.54 25.32 -27.77
C SER A 10 28.44 26.55 -27.79
N ARG A 11 29.62 26.44 -27.19
CA ARG A 11 30.66 27.48 -27.20
C ARG A 11 31.17 27.62 -28.64
N ILE A 12 30.53 28.47 -29.44
CA ILE A 12 31.02 28.86 -30.75
C ILE A 12 32.11 29.90 -30.49
N GLU A 13 33.37 29.45 -30.44
CA GLU A 13 34.50 30.35 -30.68
C GLU A 13 34.45 30.82 -32.13
N LYS A 14 33.92 32.03 -32.36
CA LYS A 14 34.56 33.04 -33.21
C LYS A 14 33.74 34.33 -33.29
N ASP A 15 34.44 35.42 -32.99
CA ASP A 15 34.32 36.79 -33.52
C ASP A 15 32.97 37.19 -34.11
N SER A 16 32.16 37.91 -33.33
CA SER A 16 31.32 39.01 -33.81
C SER A 16 30.55 39.60 -32.63
N ALA A 17 30.53 40.93 -32.54
CA ALA A 17 29.88 41.72 -31.50
C ALA A 17 28.36 41.80 -31.70
N ASP A 18 27.66 40.66 -31.61
CA ASP A 18 26.20 40.62 -31.59
C ASP A 18 25.70 39.58 -30.57
N ALA A 19 24.59 39.89 -29.92
CA ALA A 19 24.06 39.19 -28.74
C ALA A 19 24.08 37.64 -28.88
N PRO A 20 24.27 36.89 -27.78
CA PRO A 20 24.36 35.43 -27.84
C PRO A 20 23.09 34.85 -28.46
N LEU A 21 23.23 34.23 -29.64
CA LEU A 21 22.15 33.49 -30.29
C LEU A 21 21.76 32.29 -29.42
N VAL A 22 20.66 32.42 -28.67
CA VAL A 22 20.04 31.31 -27.95
C VAL A 22 19.22 30.51 -28.95
N VAL A 23 19.79 29.43 -29.47
CA VAL A 23 19.07 28.49 -30.32
C VAL A 23 18.21 27.60 -29.43
N ILE A 24 16.90 27.77 -29.51
CA ILE A 24 15.92 26.92 -28.81
C ILE A 24 15.53 25.78 -29.75
N ARG A 25 15.91 24.54 -29.42
CA ARG A 25 15.44 23.35 -30.13
C ARG A 25 14.17 22.83 -29.48
N ILE A 26 13.08 22.82 -30.25
CA ILE A 26 11.79 22.23 -29.86
C ILE A 26 11.80 20.78 -30.32
N ARG A 27 11.72 19.84 -29.37
CA ARG A 27 11.52 18.42 -29.65
C ARG A 27 10.26 17.89 -28.96
N PRO A 28 9.60 16.85 -29.50
CA PRO A 28 8.53 16.17 -28.78
C PRO A 28 9.06 15.61 -27.46
N CYS A 29 8.34 15.89 -26.38
CA CYS A 29 8.61 15.37 -25.03
C CYS A 29 8.51 13.85 -25.05
N SER A 30 9.55 13.15 -24.57
CA SER A 30 9.47 11.70 -24.38
C SER A 30 8.55 11.36 -23.21
N THR A 31 7.97 10.16 -23.20
CA THR A 31 7.13 9.71 -22.08
C THR A 31 7.91 9.73 -20.76
N ALA A 32 9.22 9.45 -20.80
CA ALA A 32 10.13 9.50 -19.65
C ALA A 32 10.26 10.92 -19.08
N GLU A 33 10.46 11.90 -19.96
CA GLU A 33 10.55 13.32 -19.56
C GLU A 33 9.23 13.85 -19.03
N LEU A 34 8.11 13.43 -19.61
CA LEU A 34 6.79 13.79 -19.12
C LEU A 34 6.58 13.29 -17.68
N ILE A 35 6.97 12.05 -17.39
CA ILE A 35 6.89 11.47 -16.05
C ILE A 35 7.79 12.26 -15.09
N ARG A 36 9.06 12.50 -15.45
CA ARG A 36 9.98 13.28 -14.60
C ARG A 36 9.47 14.69 -14.34
N TRP A 37 8.90 15.36 -15.34
CA TRP A 37 8.30 16.67 -15.20
C TRP A 37 7.07 16.66 -14.27
N LEU A 38 6.22 15.63 -14.38
CA LEU A 38 5.07 15.47 -13.47
C LEU A 38 5.52 15.27 -12.02
N CYS A 39 6.59 14.51 -11.80
CA CYS A 39 7.19 14.31 -10.48
C CYS A 39 7.81 15.59 -9.92
N SER A 40 8.64 16.29 -10.69
CA SER A 40 9.43 17.42 -10.17
C SER A 40 8.65 18.72 -10.05
N GLU A 41 7.83 19.06 -11.05
CA GLU A 41 7.18 20.37 -11.13
C GLU A 41 5.76 20.35 -10.57
N ARG A 42 5.01 19.28 -10.85
CA ARG A 42 3.59 19.18 -10.45
C ARG A 42 3.32 18.36 -9.20
N HIS A 43 4.28 17.54 -8.76
CA HIS A 43 4.08 16.58 -7.67
C HIS A 43 2.84 15.69 -7.87
N ASP A 44 2.47 15.43 -9.14
CA ASP A 44 1.27 14.66 -9.49
C ASP A 44 1.63 13.19 -9.66
N TRP A 45 1.84 12.52 -8.52
CA TRP A 45 2.31 11.13 -8.46
C TRP A 45 1.30 10.15 -9.05
N SER A 46 0.01 10.43 -8.90
CA SER A 46 -1.08 9.62 -9.46
C SER A 46 -0.99 9.49 -10.98
N ARG A 47 -0.79 10.61 -11.68
CA ARG A 47 -0.67 10.63 -13.15
C ARG A 47 0.68 10.08 -13.60
N ALA A 48 1.76 10.38 -12.87
CA ALA A 48 3.08 9.83 -13.15
C ALA A 48 3.07 8.30 -13.11
N LEU A 49 2.49 7.71 -12.07
CA LEU A 49 2.37 6.27 -11.89
C LEU A 49 1.50 5.63 -12.99
N ALA A 50 0.33 6.21 -13.29
CA ALA A 50 -0.55 5.70 -14.34
C ALA A 50 0.12 5.70 -15.73
N LEU A 51 0.90 6.74 -16.04
CA LEU A 51 1.67 6.83 -17.29
C LEU A 51 2.81 5.81 -17.31
N ALA A 52 3.53 5.64 -16.20
CA ALA A 52 4.63 4.70 -16.08
C ALA A 52 4.15 3.24 -16.24
N GLN A 53 3.04 2.87 -15.60
CA GLN A 53 2.43 1.55 -15.74
C GLN A 53 1.90 1.30 -17.16
N LYS A 54 1.27 2.31 -17.78
CA LYS A 54 0.80 2.21 -19.17
C LYS A 54 1.97 2.01 -20.14
N ALA A 55 3.06 2.73 -19.92
CA ALA A 55 4.29 2.58 -20.69
C ALA A 55 4.88 1.18 -20.57
N LEU A 56 4.95 0.64 -19.35
CA LEU A 56 5.45 -0.71 -19.09
C LEU A 56 4.63 -1.78 -19.82
N LYS A 57 3.29 -1.67 -19.77
CA LYS A 57 2.38 -2.58 -20.51
C LYS A 57 2.59 -2.52 -22.03
N SER A 58 3.03 -1.38 -22.55
CA SER A 58 3.32 -1.20 -23.98
C SER A 58 4.74 -1.60 -24.40
N ASN A 59 5.55 -2.18 -23.51
CA ASN A 59 6.98 -2.47 -23.73
C ASN A 59 7.79 -1.26 -24.22
N ALA A 60 7.34 -0.05 -23.87
CA ALA A 60 8.09 1.16 -24.15
C ALA A 60 9.17 1.32 -23.08
N GLU A 61 10.43 1.54 -23.50
CA GLU A 61 11.47 2.03 -22.59
C GLU A 61 11.09 3.42 -22.11
N VAL A 62 10.75 3.56 -20.83
CA VAL A 62 10.28 4.84 -20.31
C VAL A 62 10.93 5.22 -18.99
N VAL A 63 11.09 4.30 -18.04
CA VAL A 63 11.56 4.64 -16.69
C VAL A 63 12.37 3.49 -16.13
N SER A 64 13.45 3.78 -15.40
CA SER A 64 14.23 2.76 -14.69
C SER A 64 13.43 2.15 -13.53
N SER A 65 13.78 0.94 -13.10
CA SER A 65 13.12 0.30 -11.94
C SER A 65 13.23 1.15 -10.67
N GLU A 66 14.33 1.87 -10.47
CA GLU A 66 14.55 2.73 -9.31
C GLU A 66 13.64 3.96 -9.31
N GLU A 67 13.45 4.57 -10.48
CA GLU A 67 12.51 5.68 -10.63
C GLU A 67 11.05 5.22 -10.42
N LEU A 68 10.69 4.01 -10.86
CA LEU A 68 9.36 3.42 -10.57
C LEU A 68 9.13 3.21 -9.08
N VAL A 69 10.14 2.68 -8.37
CA VAL A 69 10.12 2.56 -6.89
C VAL A 69 9.85 3.92 -6.28
N HIS A 70 10.61 4.95 -6.68
CA HIS A 70 10.47 6.29 -6.12
C HIS A 70 9.09 6.90 -6.38
N ILE A 71 8.53 6.72 -7.59
CA ILE A 71 7.20 7.22 -7.95
C ILE A 71 6.12 6.51 -7.13
N ALA A 72 6.17 5.18 -7.05
CA ALA A 72 5.18 4.39 -6.31
C ALA A 72 5.24 4.67 -4.81
N ASP A 73 6.45 4.77 -4.24
CA ASP A 73 6.63 5.11 -2.82
C ASP A 73 6.11 6.52 -2.53
N SER A 74 6.46 7.51 -3.35
CA SER A 74 6.01 8.88 -3.16
C SER A 74 4.48 9.03 -3.31
N PHE A 75 3.87 8.27 -4.21
CA PHE A 75 2.41 8.21 -4.35
C PHE A 75 1.73 7.71 -3.08
N LEU A 76 2.22 6.59 -2.52
CA LEU A 76 1.66 6.02 -1.29
C LEU A 76 1.96 6.90 -0.07
N GLU A 77 3.11 7.58 -0.01
CA GLU A 77 3.43 8.58 1.02
C GLU A 77 2.46 9.76 1.01
N GLU A 78 2.14 10.30 -0.17
CA GLU A 78 1.17 11.40 -0.27
C GLU A 78 -0.21 10.97 0.24
N GLN A 79 -0.66 9.76 -0.13
CA GLN A 79 -1.92 9.23 0.36
C GLN A 79 -1.89 8.99 1.87
N TRP A 80 -0.79 8.46 2.39
CA TRP A 80 -0.61 8.22 3.83
C TRP A 80 -0.65 9.51 4.64
N LEU A 81 0.05 10.55 4.21
CA LEU A 81 0.05 11.86 4.86
C LEU A 81 -1.35 12.49 4.88
N THR A 82 -2.13 12.26 3.83
CA THR A 82 -3.50 12.76 3.72
C THR A 82 -4.48 11.94 4.56
N GLY A 83 -4.34 10.62 4.56
CA GLY A 83 -5.28 9.67 5.16
C GLY A 83 -4.95 9.22 6.59
N ASN A 84 -3.81 9.61 7.16
CA ASN A 84 -3.42 9.33 8.56
C ASN A 84 -3.44 10.59 9.44
N ALA A 85 -4.23 11.60 9.06
CA ALA A 85 -4.50 12.74 9.93
C ALA A 85 -5.25 12.30 11.20
N PRO A 86 -5.10 12.99 12.35
CA PRO A 86 -5.76 12.61 13.60
C PRO A 86 -7.30 12.56 13.51
N ASP A 87 -7.89 13.27 12.54
CA ASP A 87 -9.34 13.25 12.25
C ASP A 87 -9.71 12.31 11.08
N ALA A 88 -8.76 11.51 10.59
CA ALA A 88 -8.97 10.67 9.43
C ALA A 88 -10.05 9.61 9.68
N LEU A 89 -10.97 9.50 8.72
CA LEU A 89 -12.00 8.49 8.75
C LEU A 89 -11.38 7.12 8.52
N LYS A 90 -11.90 6.07 9.18
CA LYS A 90 -11.48 4.67 8.91
C LYS A 90 -11.48 4.33 7.40
N SER A 91 -12.43 4.90 6.67
CA SER A 91 -12.56 4.79 5.20
C SER A 91 -11.32 5.23 4.42
N GLN A 92 -10.55 6.21 4.90
CA GLN A 92 -9.36 6.71 4.20
C GLN A 92 -8.20 5.71 4.29
N LEU A 93 -8.08 4.99 5.41
CA LEU A 93 -7.08 3.93 5.55
C LEU A 93 -7.44 2.71 4.69
N ASP A 94 -8.73 2.43 4.52
CA ASP A 94 -9.21 1.37 3.63
C ASP A 94 -8.90 1.70 2.16
N GLU A 95 -9.03 2.97 1.76
CA GLU A 95 -8.64 3.45 0.43
C GLU A 95 -7.13 3.33 0.19
N ILE A 96 -6.30 3.62 1.18
CA ILE A 96 -4.85 3.41 1.10
C ILE A 96 -4.53 1.93 0.93
N ALA A 97 -5.16 1.04 1.70
CA ALA A 97 -4.93 -0.39 1.56
C ALA A 97 -5.30 -0.91 0.15
N ALA A 98 -6.39 -0.39 -0.43
CA ALA A 98 -6.82 -0.72 -1.79
C ALA A 98 -5.88 -0.19 -2.89
N SER A 99 -5.12 0.88 -2.62
CA SER A 99 -4.21 1.48 -3.60
C SER A 99 -2.85 0.76 -3.68
N ILE A 100 -2.45 0.03 -2.64
CA ILE A 100 -1.16 -0.67 -2.58
C ILE A 100 -1.00 -1.67 -3.76
N PRO A 101 -1.92 -2.62 -4.00
CA PRO A 101 -1.76 -3.54 -5.14
C PRO A 101 -1.76 -2.81 -6.47
N ALA A 102 -2.63 -1.81 -6.61
CA ALA A 102 -2.69 -0.98 -7.82
C ALA A 102 -1.37 -0.25 -8.09
N ALA A 103 -0.62 0.12 -7.05
CA ALA A 103 0.66 0.81 -7.18
C ALA A 103 1.84 -0.14 -7.45
N LEU A 104 1.82 -1.34 -6.87
CA LEU A 104 3.00 -2.20 -6.76
C LEU A 104 2.97 -3.47 -7.64
N GLU A 105 1.79 -4.04 -7.90
CA GLU A 105 1.67 -5.33 -8.58
C GLU A 105 2.01 -5.25 -10.08
N GLY A 106 1.61 -4.14 -10.73
CA GLY A 106 1.65 -4.00 -12.19
C GLY A 106 3.05 -3.97 -12.82
N TRP A 107 4.12 -3.94 -12.02
CA TRP A 107 5.49 -3.84 -12.50
C TRP A 107 6.49 -4.71 -11.72
N GLN A 108 6.00 -5.68 -10.93
CA GLN A 108 6.83 -6.53 -10.07
C GLN A 108 7.70 -5.70 -9.11
N ALA A 109 7.05 -4.83 -8.34
CA ALA A 109 7.74 -4.04 -7.32
C ALA A 109 8.54 -4.93 -6.35
N PRO A 110 9.68 -4.46 -5.84
CA PRO A 110 10.51 -5.25 -4.95
C PRO A 110 9.78 -5.54 -3.63
N ASP A 111 10.03 -6.73 -3.08
CA ASP A 111 9.35 -7.25 -1.88
C ASP A 111 9.41 -6.26 -0.71
N TRP A 112 10.58 -5.67 -0.45
CA TRP A 112 10.78 -4.70 0.65
C TRP A 112 9.83 -3.49 0.58
N LEU A 113 9.40 -3.09 -0.63
CA LEU A 113 8.48 -1.96 -0.80
C LEU A 113 7.06 -2.35 -0.39
N TRP A 114 6.63 -3.58 -0.72
CA TRP A 114 5.39 -4.14 -0.19
C TRP A 114 5.46 -4.23 1.33
N GLU A 115 6.52 -4.81 1.86
CA GLU A 115 6.70 -4.98 3.31
C GLU A 115 6.60 -3.66 4.07
N LYS A 116 7.25 -2.60 3.56
CA LYS A 116 7.17 -1.23 4.13
C LYS A 116 5.71 -0.78 4.30
N TRP A 117 4.90 -0.92 3.24
CA TRP A 117 3.54 -0.40 3.22
C TRP A 117 2.54 -1.25 4.00
N ILE A 118 2.71 -2.58 3.94
CA ILE A 118 1.91 -3.52 4.74
C ILE A 118 2.21 -3.31 6.23
N GLN A 119 3.48 -3.17 6.62
CA GLN A 119 3.87 -2.93 8.01
C GLN A 119 3.25 -1.65 8.56
N ARG A 120 3.24 -0.56 7.79
CA ARG A 120 2.60 0.69 8.21
C ARG A 120 1.12 0.53 8.53
N LEU A 121 0.40 -0.25 7.74
CA LEU A 121 -1.02 -0.54 7.98
C LEU A 121 -1.23 -1.47 9.19
N LEU A 122 -0.32 -2.41 9.43
CA LEU A 122 -0.33 -3.24 10.63
C LEU A 122 -0.10 -2.39 11.90
N ASP A 123 0.83 -1.44 11.86
CA ASP A 123 1.16 -0.56 12.99
C ASP A 123 -0.05 0.29 13.44
N VAL A 124 -0.97 0.61 12.52
CA VAL A 124 -2.21 1.36 12.82
C VAL A 124 -3.44 0.48 13.06
N GLY A 125 -3.28 -0.84 13.19
CA GLY A 125 -4.37 -1.73 13.56
C GLY A 125 -5.27 -2.21 12.41
N ARG A 126 -4.78 -2.20 11.16
CA ARG A 126 -5.60 -2.44 9.96
C ARG A 126 -5.43 -3.83 9.33
N ALA A 127 -5.01 -4.84 10.10
CA ALA A 127 -4.83 -6.22 9.61
C ALA A 127 -6.01 -6.80 8.82
N ASN A 128 -7.27 -6.52 9.20
CA ASN A 128 -8.43 -7.12 8.53
C ASN A 128 -8.56 -6.73 7.05
N ILE A 129 -8.22 -5.48 6.69
CA ILE A 129 -8.30 -5.03 5.29
C ILE A 129 -7.14 -5.61 4.47
N LEU A 130 -6.00 -5.85 5.13
CA LEU A 130 -4.82 -6.38 4.47
C LEU A 130 -5.02 -7.80 3.92
N VAL A 131 -5.94 -8.60 4.49
CA VAL A 131 -6.20 -9.98 4.04
C VAL A 131 -6.56 -10.08 2.56
N SER A 132 -7.29 -9.09 2.02
CA SER A 132 -7.72 -9.11 0.61
C SER A 132 -6.70 -8.53 -0.37
N VAL A 133 -5.65 -7.86 0.13
CA VAL A 133 -4.69 -7.12 -0.71
C VAL A 133 -3.25 -7.63 -0.59
N ILE A 134 -2.91 -8.34 0.49
CA ILE A 134 -1.56 -8.86 0.70
C ILE A 134 -1.25 -9.97 -0.31
N PRO A 135 -0.09 -9.94 -0.96
CA PRO A 135 0.27 -10.95 -1.93
C PRO A 135 0.66 -12.25 -1.19
N THR A 136 0.24 -13.39 -1.74
CA THR A 136 0.51 -14.73 -1.16
C THR A 136 1.44 -15.59 -2.02
N GLN A 137 1.79 -15.14 -3.22
CA GLN A 137 2.61 -15.91 -4.17
C GLN A 137 3.72 -15.09 -4.84
N SER A 138 3.40 -13.94 -5.41
CA SER A 138 4.40 -13.11 -6.11
C SER A 138 4.01 -11.63 -6.00
N PRO A 139 4.69 -10.86 -5.14
CA PRO A 139 5.81 -11.27 -4.28
C PRO A 139 5.39 -12.11 -3.06
N THR A 140 6.31 -12.90 -2.51
CA THR A 140 6.13 -13.53 -1.19
C THR A 140 6.86 -12.67 -0.16
N LEU A 141 6.11 -12.14 0.81
CA LEU A 141 6.70 -11.27 1.84
C LEU A 141 7.41 -12.10 2.90
N ASN A 142 8.14 -11.42 3.78
CA ASN A 142 8.70 -12.04 4.98
C ASN A 142 7.59 -12.67 5.84
N ARG A 143 7.81 -13.92 6.27
CA ARG A 143 6.92 -14.70 7.13
C ARG A 143 6.38 -13.91 8.32
N GLN A 144 7.24 -13.12 8.95
CA GLN A 144 6.91 -12.30 10.12
C GLN A 144 5.75 -11.32 9.88
N ILE A 145 5.55 -10.86 8.64
CA ILE A 145 4.45 -9.97 8.29
C ILE A 145 3.11 -10.70 8.34
N TYR A 146 3.06 -11.92 7.79
CA TYR A 146 1.85 -12.75 7.84
C TYR A 146 1.54 -13.16 9.29
N ASP A 147 2.56 -13.52 10.07
CA ASP A 147 2.41 -13.88 11.48
C ASP A 147 1.90 -12.70 12.32
N SER A 148 2.43 -11.49 12.09
CA SER A 148 1.97 -10.26 12.74
C SER A 148 0.53 -9.92 12.36
N LEU A 149 0.16 -10.11 11.09
CA LEU A 149 -1.20 -9.93 10.60
C LEU A 149 -2.17 -10.89 11.30
N PHE A 150 -1.82 -12.18 11.40
CA PHE A 150 -2.64 -13.16 12.13
C PHE A 150 -2.78 -12.81 13.61
N ARG A 151 -1.70 -12.44 14.29
CA ARG A 151 -1.74 -12.05 15.71
C ARG A 151 -2.74 -10.92 15.95
N GLN A 152 -2.68 -9.87 15.14
CA GLN A 152 -3.60 -8.73 15.26
C GLN A 152 -5.07 -9.11 14.99
N MET A 153 -5.32 -10.01 14.03
CA MET A 153 -6.68 -10.53 13.78
C MET A 153 -7.21 -11.45 14.87
N ILE A 154 -6.34 -12.13 15.62
CA ILE A 154 -6.72 -12.96 16.77
C ILE A 154 -7.09 -12.08 17.97
N GLU A 155 -6.30 -11.03 18.23
CA GLU A 155 -6.59 -10.06 19.28
C GLU A 155 -7.93 -9.35 19.04
N THR A 156 -8.18 -8.95 17.78
CA THR A 156 -9.43 -8.31 17.33
C THR A 156 -10.15 -9.20 16.31
N PRO A 157 -11.12 -10.03 16.74
CA PRO A 157 -11.76 -11.03 15.89
C PRO A 157 -12.28 -10.44 14.58
N ALA A 158 -11.64 -10.84 13.49
CA ALA A 158 -11.92 -10.34 12.15
C ALA A 158 -12.43 -11.48 11.26
N ALA A 159 -13.47 -11.21 10.46
CA ALA A 159 -14.06 -12.21 9.57
C ALA A 159 -13.06 -12.77 8.54
N GLY A 160 -12.05 -11.98 8.15
CA GLY A 160 -10.99 -12.39 7.22
C GLY A 160 -10.02 -13.44 7.76
N MET A 161 -9.95 -13.65 9.09
CA MET A 161 -8.95 -14.54 9.71
C MET A 161 -9.14 -16.00 9.31
N LEU A 162 -10.36 -16.51 9.42
CA LEU A 162 -10.66 -17.90 9.06
C LEU A 162 -10.45 -18.14 7.56
N TYR A 163 -10.80 -17.16 6.74
CA TYR A 163 -10.54 -17.23 5.31
C TYR A 163 -9.04 -17.33 5.03
N ALA A 164 -8.22 -16.46 5.63
CA ALA A 164 -6.76 -16.47 5.46
C ALA A 164 -6.15 -17.81 5.91
N ALA A 165 -6.51 -18.30 7.10
CA ALA A 165 -5.99 -19.55 7.64
C ALA A 165 -6.33 -20.79 6.79
N GLN A 166 -7.46 -20.77 6.07
CA GLN A 166 -7.90 -21.89 5.23
C GLN A 166 -7.38 -21.85 3.80
N ASN A 167 -7.11 -20.65 3.26
CA ASN A 167 -6.85 -20.45 1.83
C ASN A 167 -5.41 -20.02 1.52
N TRP A 168 -4.67 -19.52 2.50
CA TRP A 168 -3.28 -19.11 2.26
C TRP A 168 -2.34 -20.32 2.28
N PRO A 169 -1.26 -20.31 1.47
CA PRO A 169 -0.22 -21.33 1.51
C PRO A 169 0.36 -21.46 2.93
N LEU A 170 0.55 -22.68 3.42
CA LEU A 170 1.06 -22.92 4.78
C LEU A 170 2.53 -22.54 4.93
N GLU A 171 3.24 -22.36 3.82
CA GLU A 171 4.66 -22.04 3.77
C GLU A 171 4.94 -20.57 4.11
N ILE A 172 3.95 -19.67 4.01
CA ILE A 172 4.16 -18.22 4.18
C ILE A 172 3.93 -17.74 5.62
N PHE A 173 3.39 -18.57 6.51
CA PHE A 173 3.14 -18.22 7.91
C PHE A 173 3.47 -19.39 8.85
N SER A 174 3.57 -19.11 10.15
CA SER A 174 3.86 -20.10 11.19
C SER A 174 2.59 -20.67 11.78
N VAL A 175 2.32 -21.94 11.47
CA VAL A 175 1.18 -22.67 12.05
C VAL A 175 1.34 -22.79 13.57
N ASP A 176 2.56 -23.01 14.06
CA ASP A 176 2.84 -23.11 15.50
C ASP A 176 2.54 -21.77 16.20
N GLU A 177 3.00 -20.63 15.65
CA GLU A 177 2.71 -19.32 16.23
C GLU A 177 1.21 -18.97 16.15
N LEU A 178 0.52 -19.41 15.09
CA LEU A 178 -0.91 -19.23 14.95
C LEU A 178 -1.67 -20.00 16.04
N ILE A 179 -1.30 -21.26 16.29
CA ILE A 179 -1.88 -22.09 17.34
C ILE A 179 -1.63 -21.46 18.70
N GLU A 180 -0.38 -21.08 19.01
CA GLU A 180 -0.03 -20.43 20.28
C GLU A 180 -0.83 -19.14 20.51
N ALA A 181 -0.98 -18.30 19.49
CA ALA A 181 -1.76 -17.08 19.58
C ALA A 181 -3.26 -17.35 19.83
N LEU A 182 -3.82 -18.37 19.16
CA LEU A 182 -5.22 -18.78 19.35
C LEU A 182 -5.46 -19.35 20.76
N GLU A 183 -4.56 -20.21 21.24
CA GLU A 183 -4.61 -20.79 22.58
C GLU A 183 -4.54 -19.69 23.65
N GLY A 184 -3.58 -18.76 23.52
CA GLY A 184 -3.47 -17.61 24.43
C GLY A 184 -4.77 -16.79 24.47
N ARG A 185 -5.38 -16.54 23.30
CA ARG A 185 -6.65 -15.80 23.24
C ARG A 185 -7.82 -16.55 23.88
N LEU A 186 -7.89 -17.87 23.70
CA LEU A 186 -8.91 -18.70 24.33
C LEU A 186 -8.77 -18.71 25.87
N GLU A 187 -7.54 -18.76 26.37
CA GLU A 187 -7.26 -18.66 27.81
C GLU A 187 -7.70 -17.32 28.39
N GLU A 188 -7.43 -16.20 27.70
CA GLU A 188 -7.88 -14.87 28.11
C GLU A 188 -9.42 -14.78 28.18
N VAL A 189 -10.11 -15.25 27.14
CA VAL A 189 -11.58 -15.25 27.10
C VAL A 189 -12.15 -16.11 28.22
N ALA A 190 -11.58 -17.30 28.45
CA ALA A 190 -12.00 -18.18 29.53
C ALA A 190 -11.74 -17.57 30.93
N ALA A 191 -10.62 -16.88 31.13
CA ALA A 191 -10.31 -16.19 32.37
C ALA A 191 -11.25 -15.01 32.64
N THR A 192 -11.64 -14.29 31.58
CA THR A 192 -12.59 -13.18 31.66
C THR A 192 -13.99 -13.69 32.04
N ALA A 193 -14.44 -14.77 31.41
CA ALA A 193 -15.72 -15.42 31.72
C ALA A 193 -15.79 -15.97 33.16
N ARG A 194 -14.66 -16.40 33.74
CA ARG A 194 -14.59 -16.86 35.14
C ARG A 194 -14.61 -15.72 36.17
N ARG A 195 -14.31 -14.48 35.77
CA ARG A 195 -14.26 -13.31 36.67
C ARG A 195 -15.59 -12.55 36.75
N GLU A 196 -16.53 -12.77 35.83
CA GLU A 196 -17.86 -12.15 35.88
C GLU A 196 -18.82 -12.91 36.84
N PRO A 197 -19.47 -12.24 37.80
CA PRO A 197 -20.43 -12.89 38.71
C PRO A 197 -21.74 -13.28 37.98
N PRO A 198 -22.40 -14.38 38.38
CA PRO A 198 -23.50 -15.02 37.64
C PRO A 198 -24.83 -14.24 37.55
N HIS A 199 -24.90 -12.97 37.98
CA HIS A 199 -26.15 -12.20 38.06
C HIS A 199 -26.04 -10.80 37.47
N SER A 200 -25.70 -10.68 36.18
CA SER A 200 -25.86 -9.41 35.44
C SER A 200 -25.75 -9.62 33.92
N ILE A 201 -26.54 -10.54 33.35
CA ILE A 201 -26.83 -10.44 31.91
C ILE A 201 -28.15 -9.69 31.80
N PRO A 202 -28.15 -8.35 31.62
CA PRO A 202 -29.38 -7.63 31.36
C PRO A 202 -29.97 -8.21 30.08
N HIS A 203 -31.27 -8.51 30.10
CA HIS A 203 -32.04 -9.11 29.00
C HIS A 203 -31.78 -8.47 27.62
N ARG A 204 -31.32 -7.21 27.58
CA ARG A 204 -30.86 -6.52 26.37
C ARG A 204 -29.68 -7.16 25.65
N VAL A 205 -28.72 -7.77 26.36
CA VAL A 205 -27.52 -8.40 25.77
C VAL A 205 -27.88 -9.72 25.09
N LEU A 206 -28.77 -10.51 25.70
CA LEU A 206 -29.32 -11.70 25.06
C LEU A 206 -30.18 -11.36 23.84
N VAL A 207 -30.99 -10.29 23.93
CA VAL A 207 -31.80 -9.84 22.79
C VAL A 207 -30.92 -9.31 21.65
N SER A 208 -29.84 -8.59 21.93
CA SER A 208 -28.91 -8.13 20.87
C SER A 208 -28.10 -9.27 20.25
N ALA A 209 -27.66 -10.25 21.06
CA ALA A 209 -26.94 -11.42 20.57
C ALA A 209 -27.84 -12.32 19.70
N LEU A 210 -29.11 -12.49 20.09
CA LEU A 210 -30.10 -13.22 19.29
C LEU A 210 -30.48 -12.46 18.01
N TYR A 211 -30.57 -11.13 18.05
CA TYR A 211 -30.81 -10.33 16.84
C TYR A 211 -29.65 -10.46 15.85
N SER A 212 -28.40 -10.42 16.32
CA SER A 212 -27.21 -10.56 15.45
C SER A 212 -27.06 -11.96 14.84
N LEU A 213 -27.64 -12.98 15.45
CA LEU A 213 -27.67 -14.35 14.93
C LEU A 213 -28.78 -14.59 13.90
N TRP A 214 -29.81 -13.73 13.85
CA TRP A 214 -30.97 -13.93 12.97
C TRP A 214 -30.95 -13.02 11.73
N THR A 215 -30.09 -12.00 11.68
CA THR A 215 -29.96 -11.07 10.55
C THR A 215 -28.71 -11.27 9.67
N ASN A 216 -28.02 -12.40 9.79
CA ASN A 216 -27.06 -12.89 8.79
C ASN A 216 -27.59 -14.17 8.14
#